data_AF-A0A942YLY7-F1
#
_entry.id   AF-A0A942YLY7-F1
#
_cell.length_a   1.000
_cell.length_b   1.000
_cell.length_c   1.000
_cell.angle_alpha   90.00
_cell.angle_beta   90.00
_cell.angle_gamma   90.00
#
_symmetry.space_group_name_H-M   'P 1'
#
loop_
_entity.id
_entity.type
_entity.pdbx_description
1 polymer ?
#
loop_
_entity_poly.entity_id
_entity_poly.type
_entity_poly.pdbx_seq_one_letter_code
_entity_poly.pdbx_strand_id
1 'polypeptide(L)'
;MRNVLFILAACFLLSGCNILPEPGSLIQAPKLASATSIENESIQSIAKKYLPKGTTLLTANAPVSSDPVLYADLNGDGLEEAIVFYQSKNSPDQVGMFVLEKQKREWKKIFAKKGLGYEVNWASASDFNGDGKKDLLVGWKIGSSAGNVLEIYTWGDEGLKQLTKVNYHILESIHIQDDPKTRLAIWKKDVNDIYDILLLKWENGALMPDEEHYPTYFPKAVDYYTNRIDRVPDASYYWYYLADAQLKSNHPEQALKSVEKGMTLKTVVPSYNQFTELKEKIEKRLQEYSNPDIQYEIRVAGITLDIPKEIAPYISIEEENAPSVGYTASVYISPLEEKKDLLFTIEIYSKDMYMPEKDSDLEEIAENEQYIYFSKRNDKDINLSGLSAEAKDIYEQSFALVDKMIANVRPGLIYPSYTSLEESEAIKIITEAANKYWYVTSGGRISDTMVTFTYEDWEYRYMGSDLDTREKLNIFLGEAYTSSAIQSYINRARIINHKGKLAQPNADGGSIVNHEKAIVTGTRENGNEKEFDLKVPLGNSLYYEYIHVVFTKTKDGWRISSDIGTF
;
A
#
# COMPACT_ATOMS: atom_id res chain seq x y z
N MET A 1 -61.97 -52.85 -29.88
CA MET A 1 -62.82 -52.96 -28.68
C MET A 1 -62.11 -52.19 -27.59
N ARG A 2 -62.45 -50.92 -27.32
CA ARG A 2 -63.66 -50.39 -26.65
C ARG A 2 -63.51 -50.46 -25.11
N ASN A 3 -63.13 -49.30 -24.56
CA ASN A 3 -63.76 -48.60 -23.44
C ASN A 3 -63.41 -48.93 -21.96
N VAL A 4 -63.14 -47.84 -21.22
CA VAL A 4 -63.81 -47.40 -19.95
C VAL A 4 -63.29 -48.09 -18.66
N LEU A 5 -63.13 -47.48 -17.48
CA LEU A 5 -63.28 -46.11 -16.92
C LEU A 5 -63.01 -46.24 -15.39
N PHE A 6 -62.25 -45.30 -14.80
CA PHE A 6 -62.32 -44.71 -13.43
C PHE A 6 -62.39 -45.52 -12.10
N ILE A 7 -61.70 -44.90 -11.11
CA ILE A 7 -62.06 -44.60 -9.70
C ILE A 7 -61.25 -45.25 -8.54
N LEU A 8 -60.58 -44.34 -7.81
CA LEU A 8 -60.21 -44.23 -6.39
C LEU A 8 -59.72 -45.45 -5.58
N ALA A 9 -58.51 -45.32 -5.04
CA ALA A 9 -58.19 -45.48 -3.61
C ALA A 9 -56.89 -44.71 -3.33
N ALA A 10 -56.96 -43.52 -2.74
CA ALA A 10 -56.87 -43.25 -1.30
C ALA A 10 -55.44 -42.94 -0.85
N CYS A 11 -55.27 -41.66 -0.49
CA CYS A 11 -54.13 -41.04 0.16
C CYS A 11 -53.49 -41.91 1.25
N PHE A 12 -52.17 -41.91 1.34
CA PHE A 12 -51.38 -41.59 2.54
C PHE A 12 -49.89 -41.57 2.13
N LEU A 13 -49.10 -40.73 2.81
CA LEU A 13 -47.65 -40.52 2.70
C LEU A 13 -47.16 -39.36 1.79
N LEU A 14 -47.76 -38.18 1.97
CA LEU A 14 -47.00 -36.93 1.89
C LEU A 14 -46.68 -36.49 3.33
N SER A 15 -45.52 -36.91 3.81
CA SER A 15 -44.87 -36.39 5.03
C SER A 15 -43.37 -36.35 4.78
N GLY A 16 -42.96 -35.54 3.80
CA GLY A 16 -41.56 -35.16 3.59
C GLY A 16 -41.30 -33.90 4.40
N CYS A 17 -40.75 -34.06 5.59
CA CYS A 17 -40.30 -32.98 6.46
C CYS A 17 -39.10 -32.22 5.85
N ASN A 18 -39.06 -30.93 6.16
CA ASN A 18 -37.95 -30.00 5.98
C ASN A 18 -36.58 -30.61 6.30
N ILE A 19 -35.74 -30.82 5.28
CA ILE A 19 -34.29 -31.01 5.45
C ILE A 19 -33.58 -30.27 4.31
N LEU A 20 -33.65 -28.95 4.33
CA LEU A 20 -32.65 -28.11 3.68
C LEU A 20 -32.28 -27.02 4.69
N PRO A 21 -31.00 -26.88 5.08
CA PRO A 21 -30.54 -25.76 5.88
C PRO A 21 -30.80 -24.45 5.12
N GLU A 22 -31.07 -23.37 5.84
CA GLU A 22 -31.20 -22.05 5.20
C GLU A 22 -29.89 -21.68 4.47
N PRO A 23 -29.97 -21.03 3.29
CA PRO A 23 -28.80 -20.69 2.47
C PRO A 23 -27.68 -19.94 3.21
N GLY A 24 -28.02 -19.16 4.24
CA GLY A 24 -27.05 -18.44 5.09
C GLY A 24 -26.17 -19.33 5.96
N SER A 25 -26.53 -20.60 6.19
CA SER A 25 -25.72 -21.55 6.96
C SER A 25 -24.56 -22.17 6.16
N LEU A 26 -24.53 -21.96 4.83
CA LEU A 26 -23.46 -22.42 3.93
C LEU A 26 -22.33 -21.39 3.77
N ILE A 27 -22.46 -20.19 4.35
CA ILE A 27 -21.41 -19.18 4.43
C ILE A 27 -21.01 -19.06 5.90
N GLN A 28 -20.10 -19.91 6.36
CA GLN A 28 -19.38 -19.67 7.61
C GLN A 28 -18.09 -18.89 7.31
N ALA A 29 -17.85 -17.83 8.06
CA ALA A 29 -16.53 -17.20 8.14
C ALA A 29 -15.46 -18.27 8.44
N PRO A 30 -14.21 -18.12 7.97
CA PRO A 30 -13.16 -19.10 8.22
C PRO A 30 -13.09 -19.38 9.72
N LYS A 31 -13.27 -20.64 10.12
CA LYS A 31 -12.94 -21.06 11.47
C LYS A 31 -11.43 -20.90 11.62
N LEU A 32 -11.01 -19.78 12.21
CA LEU A 32 -9.70 -19.69 12.84
C LEU A 32 -9.49 -20.97 13.65
N ALA A 33 -8.43 -21.70 13.27
CA ALA A 33 -8.11 -23.04 13.70
C ALA A 33 -8.27 -23.19 15.22
N SER A 34 -9.42 -23.70 15.63
CA SER A 34 -9.74 -24.07 17.02
C SER A 34 -10.21 -25.53 17.02
N ALA A 35 -9.39 -26.40 16.41
CA ALA A 35 -9.55 -27.85 16.48
C ALA A 35 -8.25 -28.60 16.13
N THR A 36 -7.20 -28.44 16.94
CA THR A 36 -6.20 -29.50 17.19
C THR A 36 -5.40 -29.18 18.45
N SER A 37 -5.96 -29.53 19.60
CA SER A 37 -5.23 -29.70 20.86
C SER A 37 -4.46 -31.02 20.84
N ILE A 38 -3.41 -31.07 20.02
CA ILE A 38 -2.19 -31.82 20.36
C ILE A 38 -1.23 -30.72 20.80
N GLU A 39 -0.56 -30.86 21.95
CA GLU A 39 0.45 -29.91 22.44
C GLU A 39 1.61 -29.80 21.43
N ASN A 40 1.39 -29.10 20.32
CA ASN A 40 2.42 -28.62 19.44
C ASN A 40 2.93 -27.34 20.09
N GLU A 41 4.05 -27.45 20.81
CA GLU A 41 4.79 -26.30 21.30
C GLU A 41 4.92 -25.24 20.19
N SER A 42 4.57 -23.98 20.49
CA SER A 42 4.66 -22.91 19.50
C SER A 42 6.10 -22.79 19.01
N ILE A 43 6.29 -22.54 17.72
CA ILE A 43 7.62 -22.37 17.13
C ILE A 43 8.42 -21.26 17.79
N GLN A 44 7.79 -20.21 18.32
CA GLN A 44 8.47 -19.22 19.17
C GLN A 44 9.05 -19.83 20.46
N SER A 45 8.36 -20.79 21.08
CA SER A 45 8.86 -21.52 22.25
C SER A 45 10.01 -22.46 21.87
N ILE A 46 9.91 -23.12 20.71
CA ILE A 46 11.00 -23.92 20.14
C ILE A 46 12.22 -23.03 19.83
N ALA A 47 12.02 -21.89 19.19
CA ALA A 47 13.06 -20.92 18.86
C ALA A 47 13.81 -20.44 20.09
N LYS A 48 13.12 -20.21 21.22
CA LYS A 48 13.74 -19.84 22.50
C LYS A 48 14.76 -20.88 22.99
N LYS A 49 14.59 -22.16 22.63
CA LYS A 49 15.56 -23.23 22.98
C LYS A 49 16.86 -23.13 22.18
N TYR A 50 16.81 -22.56 20.98
CA TYR A 50 17.97 -22.39 20.09
C TYR A 50 18.67 -21.04 20.24
N LEU A 51 18.10 -20.12 21.01
CA LEU A 51 18.71 -18.81 21.28
C LEU A 51 20.11 -18.95 21.91
N PRO A 52 21.09 -18.18 21.44
CA PRO A 52 22.36 -18.05 22.16
C PRO A 52 22.13 -17.59 23.62
N LYS A 53 23.00 -18.02 24.53
CA LYS A 53 22.90 -17.60 25.94
C LYS A 53 22.97 -16.07 26.04
N GLY A 54 22.07 -15.48 26.82
CA GLY A 54 22.05 -14.03 27.05
C GLY A 54 21.37 -13.22 25.95
N THR A 55 20.63 -13.83 25.03
CA THR A 55 19.86 -13.11 23.99
C THR A 55 18.34 -13.17 24.23
N THR A 56 17.59 -12.34 23.51
CA THR A 56 16.13 -12.37 23.38
C THR A 56 15.74 -12.43 21.92
N LEU A 57 14.51 -12.87 21.63
CA LEU A 57 13.90 -12.70 20.32
C LEU A 57 13.84 -11.22 19.94
N LEU A 58 13.95 -10.95 18.65
CA LEU A 58 13.88 -9.62 18.07
C LEU A 58 12.94 -9.68 16.85
N THR A 59 12.07 -8.69 16.69
CA THR A 59 11.32 -8.47 15.46
C THR A 59 12.07 -7.48 14.58
N ALA A 60 12.16 -7.74 13.28
CA ALA A 60 12.71 -6.79 12.31
C ALA A 60 11.90 -5.48 12.30
N ASN A 61 12.51 -4.37 11.85
CA ASN A 61 11.75 -3.12 11.74
C ASN A 61 10.81 -3.12 10.53
N ALA A 62 11.27 -3.64 9.40
CA ALA A 62 10.54 -3.69 8.15
C ALA A 62 10.65 -5.09 7.50
N PRO A 63 9.67 -5.55 6.73
CA PRO A 63 8.31 -5.01 6.71
C PRO A 63 7.65 -5.00 8.09
N VAL A 64 6.67 -4.11 8.32
CA VAL A 64 5.91 -4.04 9.57
C VAL A 64 5.28 -5.40 9.83
N SER A 65 5.64 -6.00 10.96
CA SER A 65 5.15 -7.31 11.36
C SER A 65 4.89 -7.40 12.85
N SER A 66 3.89 -8.19 13.21
CA SER A 66 3.53 -8.55 14.57
C SER A 66 4.18 -9.85 15.06
N ASP A 67 4.84 -10.64 14.19
CA ASP A 67 5.52 -11.90 14.55
C ASP A 67 7.05 -11.72 14.62
N PRO A 68 7.71 -12.12 15.71
CA PRO A 68 9.18 -12.20 15.79
C PRO A 68 9.82 -13.32 14.94
N VAL A 69 9.03 -14.21 14.32
CA VAL A 69 9.52 -15.28 13.43
C VAL A 69 9.03 -15.02 12.02
N LEU A 70 9.95 -15.06 11.05
CA LEU A 70 9.62 -15.03 9.63
C LEU A 70 9.54 -16.49 9.13
N TYR A 71 8.46 -16.83 8.42
CA TYR A 71 8.31 -18.15 7.78
C TYR A 71 8.47 -18.02 6.27
N ALA A 72 9.21 -18.95 5.68
CA ALA A 72 9.36 -19.03 4.24
C ALA A 72 9.80 -20.44 3.83
N ASP A 73 9.24 -20.95 2.75
CA ASP A 73 9.78 -22.12 2.06
C ASP A 73 11.00 -21.69 1.23
N LEU A 74 12.18 -21.75 1.84
CA LEU A 74 13.45 -21.34 1.23
C LEU A 74 14.00 -22.46 0.34
N ASN A 75 13.72 -23.72 0.69
CA ASN A 75 14.31 -24.88 0.03
C ASN A 75 13.46 -25.37 -1.18
N GLY A 76 12.18 -25.01 -1.23
CA GLY A 76 11.20 -25.33 -2.28
C GLY A 76 10.47 -26.67 -2.08
N ASP A 77 10.41 -27.23 -0.86
CA ASP A 77 9.78 -28.52 -0.56
C ASP A 77 8.31 -28.41 -0.11
N GLY A 78 7.78 -27.18 -0.03
CA GLY A 78 6.42 -26.88 0.42
C GLY A 78 6.26 -26.81 1.94
N LEU A 79 7.32 -26.95 2.72
CA LEU A 79 7.35 -26.76 4.17
C LEU A 79 8.16 -25.50 4.51
N GLU A 80 7.58 -24.61 5.31
CA GLU A 80 8.27 -23.37 5.67
C GLU A 80 9.39 -23.61 6.70
N GLU A 81 10.54 -23.02 6.44
CA GLU A 81 11.57 -22.77 7.44
C GLU A 81 11.16 -21.61 8.36
N ALA A 82 11.64 -21.64 9.61
CA ALA A 82 11.47 -20.57 10.58
C ALA A 82 12.77 -19.77 10.74
N ILE A 83 12.75 -18.52 10.31
CA ILE A 83 13.85 -17.57 10.41
C ILE A 83 13.65 -16.75 11.68
N VAL A 84 14.62 -16.83 12.59
CA VAL A 84 14.54 -16.24 13.92
C VAL A 84 15.64 -15.22 14.11
N PHE A 85 15.27 -14.01 14.52
CA PHE A 85 16.20 -12.95 14.87
C PHE A 85 16.35 -12.82 16.38
N TYR A 86 17.54 -12.39 16.81
CA TYR A 86 17.83 -12.20 18.23
C TYR A 86 18.73 -10.99 18.48
N GLN A 87 18.67 -10.49 19.71
CA GLN A 87 19.51 -9.40 20.22
C GLN A 87 20.13 -9.79 21.56
N SER A 88 21.36 -9.38 21.83
CA SER A 88 22.01 -9.58 23.13
C SER A 88 21.43 -8.67 24.20
N LYS A 89 21.16 -9.23 25.39
CA LYS A 89 20.69 -8.49 26.56
C LYS A 89 21.77 -7.59 27.16
N ASN A 90 23.05 -7.97 27.01
CA ASN A 90 24.19 -7.27 27.62
C ASN A 90 24.83 -6.26 26.66
N SER A 91 24.60 -6.42 25.36
CA SER A 91 25.15 -5.58 24.30
C SER A 91 24.08 -5.44 23.23
N PRO A 92 23.09 -4.54 23.41
CA PRO A 92 21.95 -4.43 22.49
C PRO A 92 22.35 -4.16 21.04
N ASP A 93 23.57 -3.70 20.80
CA ASP A 93 24.18 -3.54 19.49
C ASP A 93 24.65 -4.85 18.84
N GLN A 94 24.44 -5.99 19.47
CA GLN A 94 24.74 -7.30 18.90
C GLN A 94 23.45 -8.03 18.55
N VAL A 95 23.15 -8.06 17.25
CA VAL A 95 22.03 -8.82 16.68
C VAL A 95 22.52 -10.01 15.86
N GLY A 96 21.62 -10.94 15.58
CA GLY A 96 21.90 -12.07 14.69
C GLY A 96 20.64 -12.82 14.32
N MET A 97 20.84 -13.89 13.55
CA MET A 97 19.77 -14.75 13.07
C MET A 97 20.15 -16.22 13.09
N PHE A 98 19.14 -17.08 13.08
CA PHE A 98 19.28 -18.49 12.74
C PHE A 98 18.03 -18.99 12.01
N VAL A 99 18.18 -20.08 11.26
CA VAL A 99 17.09 -20.72 10.51
C VAL A 99 16.87 -22.12 11.06
N LEU A 100 15.61 -22.44 11.33
CA LEU A 100 15.15 -23.75 11.72
C LEU A 100 14.42 -24.42 10.56
N GLU A 101 14.73 -25.68 10.30
CA GLU A 101 14.05 -26.53 9.32
C GLU A 101 13.33 -27.66 10.06
N LYS A 102 12.12 -28.01 9.62
CA LYS A 102 11.35 -29.11 10.21
C LYS A 102 11.74 -30.44 9.57
N GLN A 103 12.67 -31.15 10.19
CA GLN A 103 13.09 -32.47 9.74
C GLN A 103 12.31 -33.58 10.46
N LYS A 104 11.48 -34.31 9.72
CA LYS A 104 10.53 -35.33 10.24
C LYS A 104 9.52 -34.74 11.23
N ARG A 105 9.86 -34.72 12.53
CA ARG A 105 9.01 -34.21 13.61
C ARG A 105 9.74 -33.24 14.54
N GLU A 106 11.00 -32.91 14.22
CA GLU A 106 11.83 -32.06 15.05
C GLU A 106 12.35 -30.88 14.23
N TRP A 107 12.32 -29.71 14.84
CA TRP A 107 12.99 -28.53 14.28
C TRP A 107 14.49 -28.65 14.50
N LYS A 108 15.28 -28.38 13.48
CA LYS A 108 16.74 -28.35 13.58
C LYS A 108 17.28 -27.04 13.06
N LYS A 109 18.28 -26.52 13.76
CA LYS A 109 19.01 -25.33 13.32
C LYS A 109 19.97 -25.69 12.20
N ILE A 110 19.70 -25.18 11.01
CA ILE A 110 20.48 -25.44 9.78
C ILE A 110 21.42 -24.29 9.42
N PHE A 111 21.11 -23.08 9.89
CA PHE A 111 21.89 -21.89 9.61
C PHE A 111 21.92 -20.99 10.84
N ALA A 112 23.04 -20.29 11.07
CA ALA A 112 23.15 -19.26 12.08
C ALA A 112 24.22 -18.24 11.70
N LYS A 113 23.95 -16.96 11.98
CA LYS A 113 24.88 -15.87 11.68
C LYS A 113 24.72 -14.72 12.66
N LYS A 114 25.85 -14.11 13.04
CA LYS A 114 25.86 -12.81 13.70
C LYS A 114 25.67 -11.71 12.65
N GLY A 115 24.76 -10.78 12.92
CA GLY A 115 24.42 -9.68 12.03
C GLY A 115 25.56 -8.67 11.88
N LEU A 116 25.47 -7.86 10.84
CA LEU A 116 26.38 -6.74 10.61
C LEU A 116 25.74 -5.47 11.20
N GLY A 117 26.20 -4.98 12.35
CA GLY A 117 25.60 -3.79 12.98
C GLY A 117 24.64 -4.13 14.13
N TYR A 118 23.76 -3.19 14.46
CA TYR A 118 23.10 -3.15 15.78
C TYR A 118 21.59 -3.40 15.80
N GLU A 119 20.97 -3.54 14.63
CA GLU A 119 19.53 -3.71 14.48
C GLU A 119 19.22 -4.50 13.21
N VAL A 120 18.16 -5.32 13.24
CA VAL A 120 17.59 -5.94 12.04
C VAL A 120 16.60 -4.96 11.45
N ASN A 121 17.04 -4.21 10.44
CA ASN A 121 16.22 -3.20 9.78
C ASN A 121 15.20 -3.84 8.84
N TRP A 122 15.61 -4.82 8.03
CA TRP A 122 14.73 -5.50 7.07
C TRP A 122 14.78 -7.02 7.23
N ALA A 123 13.65 -7.70 7.12
CA ALA A 123 13.59 -9.16 7.00
C ALA A 123 12.38 -9.59 6.17
N SER A 124 12.62 -10.15 5.00
CA SER A 124 11.55 -10.71 4.15
C SER A 124 12.05 -11.93 3.38
N ALA A 125 11.12 -12.64 2.75
CA ALA A 125 11.45 -13.70 1.81
C ALA A 125 10.63 -13.55 0.53
N SER A 126 11.30 -13.60 -0.62
CA SER A 126 10.66 -13.38 -1.93
C SER A 126 11.46 -14.11 -3.02
N ASP A 127 10.82 -14.44 -4.14
CA ASP A 127 11.57 -14.99 -5.28
C ASP A 127 12.29 -13.82 -5.98
N PHE A 128 13.53 -13.58 -5.57
CA PHE A 128 14.30 -12.44 -6.00
C PHE A 128 15.14 -12.77 -7.24
N ASN A 129 15.66 -14.00 -7.29
CA ASN A 129 16.48 -14.47 -8.40
C ASN A 129 15.65 -15.06 -9.58
N GLY A 130 14.39 -15.40 -9.36
CA GLY A 130 13.45 -15.94 -10.35
C GLY A 130 13.54 -17.45 -10.57
N ASP A 131 14.08 -18.22 -9.62
CA ASP A 131 14.24 -19.68 -9.72
C ASP A 131 13.03 -20.47 -9.15
N GLY A 132 12.01 -19.77 -8.67
CA GLY A 132 10.80 -20.36 -8.09
C GLY A 132 10.91 -20.68 -6.60
N LYS A 133 12.07 -20.48 -5.97
CA LYS A 133 12.27 -20.61 -4.52
C LYS A 133 12.36 -19.23 -3.88
N LYS A 134 12.02 -19.14 -2.59
CA LYS A 134 12.16 -17.88 -1.87
C LYS A 134 13.61 -17.64 -1.47
N ASP A 135 14.13 -16.49 -1.85
CA ASP A 135 15.37 -15.94 -1.32
C ASP A 135 15.08 -15.18 -0.02
N LEU A 136 15.98 -15.29 0.95
CA LEU A 136 15.91 -14.59 2.24
C LEU A 136 16.66 -13.26 2.17
N LEU A 137 15.95 -12.16 2.42
CA LEU A 137 16.47 -10.79 2.40
C LEU A 137 16.58 -10.27 3.83
N VAL A 138 17.80 -9.96 4.29
CA VAL A 138 18.04 -9.47 5.65
C VAL A 138 18.86 -8.19 5.63
N GLY A 139 18.22 -7.11 6.05
CA GLY A 139 18.80 -5.78 6.15
C GLY A 139 19.29 -5.49 7.55
N TRP A 140 20.54 -5.07 7.67
CA TRP A 140 21.16 -4.72 8.93
C TRP A 140 21.47 -3.23 9.02
N LYS A 141 21.15 -2.63 10.16
CA LYS A 141 21.46 -1.21 10.41
C LYS A 141 22.90 -1.05 10.88
N ILE A 142 23.70 -0.36 10.07
CA ILE A 142 25.12 -0.12 10.36
C ILE A 142 25.31 1.15 11.18
N GLY A 143 24.56 2.20 10.88
CA GLY A 143 24.66 3.50 11.52
C GLY A 143 23.60 4.47 11.03
N SER A 144 23.18 5.41 11.87
CA SER A 144 22.14 6.39 11.52
C SER A 144 22.43 7.19 10.25
N SER A 145 23.71 7.48 9.96
CA SER A 145 24.14 8.17 8.73
C SER A 145 24.67 7.22 7.66
N ALA A 146 25.29 6.11 8.08
CA ALA A 146 25.89 5.12 7.17
C ALA A 146 24.82 4.32 6.39
N GLY A 147 23.58 4.30 6.89
CA GLY A 147 22.48 3.55 6.31
C GLY A 147 22.50 2.09 6.74
N ASN A 148 21.99 1.24 5.86
CA ASN A 148 21.78 -0.18 6.07
C ASN A 148 22.52 -0.99 5.01
N VAL A 149 22.76 -2.27 5.32
CA VAL A 149 23.29 -3.26 4.38
C VAL A 149 22.28 -4.40 4.27
N LEU A 150 21.75 -4.61 3.07
CA LEU A 150 20.94 -5.77 2.74
C LEU A 150 21.85 -6.91 2.33
N GLU A 151 21.74 -8.05 3.00
CA GLU A 151 22.32 -9.33 2.57
C GLU A 151 21.19 -10.22 2.04
N ILE A 152 21.37 -10.78 0.85
CA ILE A 152 20.40 -11.67 0.21
C ILE A 152 20.97 -13.08 0.21
N TYR A 153 20.18 -14.05 0.64
CA TYR A 153 20.55 -15.46 0.72
C TYR A 153 19.62 -16.29 -0.14
N THR A 154 20.18 -17.27 -0.83
CA THR A 154 19.44 -18.22 -1.66
C THR A 154 19.76 -19.65 -1.21
N TRP A 155 18.89 -20.59 -1.52
CA TRP A 155 19.10 -22.00 -1.17
C TRP A 155 19.95 -22.70 -2.24
N GLY A 156 21.13 -23.20 -1.84
CA GLY A 156 22.01 -24.01 -2.68
C GLY A 156 22.11 -25.47 -2.21
N ASP A 157 23.02 -26.23 -2.82
CA ASP A 157 23.21 -27.66 -2.55
C ASP A 157 23.60 -27.96 -1.09
N GLU A 158 24.34 -27.04 -0.45
CA GLU A 158 24.76 -27.14 0.96
C GLU A 158 23.88 -26.34 1.93
N GLY A 159 22.71 -25.87 1.47
CA GLY A 159 21.80 -25.00 2.21
C GLY A 159 21.93 -23.51 1.86
N LEU A 160 21.57 -22.64 2.80
CA LEU A 160 21.56 -21.18 2.57
C LEU A 160 22.96 -20.62 2.27
N LYS A 161 23.10 -19.99 1.10
CA LYS A 161 24.31 -19.28 0.65
C LYS A 161 24.00 -17.81 0.40
N GLN A 162 24.94 -16.92 0.69
CA GLN A 162 24.77 -15.50 0.38
C GLN A 162 24.88 -15.29 -1.13
N LEU A 163 23.85 -14.72 -1.73
CA LEU A 163 23.78 -14.38 -3.16
C LEU A 163 24.49 -13.06 -3.45
N THR A 164 24.14 -12.00 -2.71
CA THR A 164 24.72 -10.65 -2.87
C THR A 164 24.53 -9.80 -1.61
N LYS A 165 25.09 -8.58 -1.64
CA LYS A 165 24.79 -7.54 -0.65
C LYS A 165 24.74 -6.15 -1.29
N VAL A 166 23.93 -5.26 -0.73
CA VAL A 166 23.77 -3.89 -1.24
C VAL A 166 23.47 -2.91 -0.10
N ASN A 167 23.98 -1.68 -0.22
CA ASN A 167 23.71 -0.62 0.77
C ASN A 167 22.42 0.12 0.42
N TYR A 168 21.65 0.53 1.42
CA TYR A 168 20.42 1.30 1.22
C TYR A 168 20.15 2.25 2.40
N HIS A 169 19.38 3.31 2.15
CA HIS A 169 18.80 4.13 3.23
C HIS A 169 17.30 3.87 3.36
N ILE A 170 16.60 3.76 2.23
CA ILE A 170 15.23 3.23 2.15
C ILE A 170 15.23 2.07 1.17
N LEU A 171 14.51 1.01 1.52
CA LEU A 171 14.35 -0.19 0.72
C LEU A 171 12.86 -0.47 0.54
N GLU A 172 12.46 -0.73 -0.69
CA GLU A 172 11.17 -1.33 -1.00
C GLU A 172 11.39 -2.61 -1.79
N SER A 173 10.65 -3.65 -1.41
CA SER A 173 10.54 -4.90 -2.17
C SER A 173 9.31 -4.77 -3.07
N ILE A 174 9.54 -4.67 -4.37
CA ILE A 174 8.53 -4.36 -5.37
C ILE A 174 8.19 -5.62 -6.17
N HIS A 175 6.90 -5.96 -6.23
CA HIS A 175 6.39 -6.98 -7.14
C HIS A 175 5.64 -6.29 -8.28
N ILE A 176 6.05 -6.56 -9.52
CA ILE A 176 5.42 -5.98 -10.70
C ILE A 176 4.39 -6.99 -11.21
N GLN A 177 3.21 -6.51 -11.57
CA GLN A 177 2.14 -7.34 -12.08
C GLN A 177 2.62 -8.19 -13.26
N ASP A 178 2.22 -9.46 -13.26
CA ASP A 178 2.56 -10.47 -14.28
C ASP A 178 4.05 -10.80 -14.41
N ASP A 179 4.90 -10.34 -13.48
CA ASP A 179 6.31 -10.71 -13.43
C ASP A 179 6.66 -11.46 -12.12
N PRO A 180 7.16 -12.70 -12.19
CA PRO A 180 7.44 -13.50 -11.01
C PRO A 180 8.59 -12.95 -10.15
N LYS A 181 9.50 -12.15 -10.73
CA LYS A 181 10.70 -11.67 -10.03
C LYS A 181 10.38 -10.49 -9.12
N THR A 182 10.97 -10.50 -7.94
CA THR A 182 10.96 -9.34 -7.05
C THR A 182 12.02 -8.33 -7.46
N ARG A 183 11.67 -7.04 -7.45
CA ARG A 183 12.61 -5.92 -7.61
C ARG A 183 12.93 -5.29 -6.27
N LEU A 184 14.09 -4.66 -6.19
CA LEU A 184 14.46 -3.81 -5.06
C LEU A 184 14.49 -2.36 -5.53
N ALA A 185 13.61 -1.54 -4.99
CA ALA A 185 13.78 -0.09 -5.10
C ALA A 185 14.64 0.39 -3.93
N ILE A 186 15.81 0.93 -4.25
CA ILE A 186 16.79 1.40 -3.27
C ILE A 186 16.88 2.91 -3.39
N TRP A 187 16.56 3.61 -2.30
CA TRP A 187 16.80 5.04 -2.18
C TRP A 187 18.07 5.20 -1.38
N LYS A 188 19.13 5.62 -2.07
CA LYS A 188 20.43 5.86 -1.48
C LYS A 188 20.56 7.34 -1.20
N LYS A 189 20.70 7.69 0.07
CA LYS A 189 20.83 9.08 0.50
C LYS A 189 22.10 9.68 -0.08
N ASP A 190 21.95 10.76 -0.84
CA ASP A 190 23.05 11.60 -1.31
C ASP A 190 23.38 12.64 -0.22
N VAL A 191 22.49 13.64 -0.06
CA VAL A 191 22.59 14.68 0.98
C VAL A 191 21.21 14.97 1.56
N ASN A 192 21.11 15.14 2.89
CA ASN A 192 19.84 15.45 3.58
C ASN A 192 18.68 14.53 3.18
N ASP A 193 17.69 15.01 2.45
CA ASP A 193 16.52 14.25 2.00
C ASP A 193 16.51 14.07 0.48
N ILE A 194 17.71 14.11 -0.12
CA ILE A 194 17.95 13.83 -1.52
C ILE A 194 18.41 12.39 -1.66
N TYR A 195 17.85 11.68 -2.64
CA TYR A 195 18.11 10.27 -2.87
C TYR A 195 18.43 9.98 -4.34
N ASP A 196 19.50 9.23 -4.55
CA ASP A 196 19.72 8.48 -5.79
C ASP A 196 18.88 7.20 -5.73
N ILE A 197 17.92 7.07 -6.64
CA ILE A 197 16.89 6.03 -6.62
C ILE A 197 17.18 5.03 -7.75
N LEU A 198 17.30 3.76 -7.38
CA LEU A 198 17.54 2.64 -8.29
C LEU A 198 16.44 1.60 -8.13
N LEU A 199 15.81 1.20 -9.24
CA LEU A 199 14.99 -0.01 -9.31
C LEU A 199 15.85 -1.14 -9.86
N LEU A 200 16.11 -2.17 -9.06
CA LEU A 200 17.06 -3.23 -9.37
C LEU A 200 16.37 -4.59 -9.49
N LYS A 201 16.75 -5.35 -10.52
CA LYS A 201 16.40 -6.77 -10.67
C LYS A 201 17.65 -7.65 -10.60
N TRP A 202 17.47 -8.92 -10.24
CA TRP A 202 18.52 -9.92 -10.36
C TRP A 202 18.58 -10.46 -11.79
N GLU A 203 19.70 -10.23 -12.46
CA GLU A 203 19.93 -10.69 -13.82
C GLU A 203 21.41 -10.98 -14.05
N ASN A 204 21.70 -12.06 -14.79
CA ASN A 204 23.08 -12.44 -15.14
C ASN A 204 24.04 -12.58 -13.94
N GLY A 205 23.53 -12.97 -12.76
CA GLY A 205 24.32 -13.15 -11.54
C GLY A 205 24.71 -11.85 -10.84
N ALA A 206 24.07 -10.73 -11.18
CA ALA A 206 24.30 -9.43 -10.54
C ALA A 206 23.00 -8.64 -10.34
N LEU A 207 23.08 -7.60 -9.50
CA LEU A 207 22.04 -6.56 -9.43
C LEU A 207 22.18 -5.64 -10.64
N MET A 208 21.12 -5.56 -11.44
CA MET A 208 21.07 -4.71 -12.63
C MET A 208 19.88 -3.75 -12.56
N PRO A 209 20.01 -2.51 -13.08
CA PRO A 209 18.87 -1.62 -13.21
C PRO A 209 17.76 -2.22 -14.09
N ASP A 210 16.51 -2.08 -13.65
CA ASP A 210 15.32 -2.52 -14.40
C ASP A 210 14.69 -1.34 -15.16
N GLU A 211 15.44 -0.80 -16.14
CA GLU A 211 15.05 0.41 -16.88
C GLU A 211 13.70 0.28 -17.60
N GLU A 212 13.36 -0.92 -18.04
CA GLU A 212 12.07 -1.27 -18.66
C GLU A 212 10.88 -0.90 -17.76
N HIS A 213 11.05 -1.07 -16.45
CA HIS A 213 10.01 -0.85 -15.45
C HIS A 213 10.15 0.49 -14.72
N TYR A 214 11.07 1.35 -15.14
CA TYR A 214 11.16 2.69 -14.56
C TYR A 214 9.85 3.47 -14.65
N PRO A 215 9.11 3.46 -15.78
CA PRO A 215 7.84 4.16 -15.85
C PRO A 215 6.77 3.63 -14.90
N THR A 216 6.91 2.37 -14.45
CA THR A 216 6.04 1.76 -13.44
C THR A 216 6.27 2.34 -12.04
N TYR A 217 7.54 2.53 -11.65
CA TYR A 217 7.91 2.87 -10.28
C TYR A 217 8.20 4.36 -10.06
N PHE A 218 8.86 5.03 -11.02
CA PHE A 218 9.34 6.41 -10.86
C PHE A 218 8.27 7.50 -10.73
N PRO A 219 6.97 7.32 -11.07
CA PRO A 219 5.93 8.26 -10.66
C PRO A 219 5.97 8.56 -9.14
N LYS A 220 6.28 7.57 -8.29
CA LYS A 220 6.47 7.78 -6.84
C LYS A 220 7.62 8.74 -6.52
N ALA A 221 8.71 8.68 -7.27
CA ALA A 221 9.84 9.59 -7.11
C ALA A 221 9.52 11.00 -7.62
N VAL A 222 8.72 11.10 -8.69
CA VAL A 222 8.18 12.39 -9.17
C VAL A 222 7.34 13.04 -8.08
N ASP A 223 6.40 12.31 -7.48
CA ASP A 223 5.57 12.83 -6.37
C ASP A 223 6.42 13.28 -5.18
N TYR A 224 7.45 12.51 -4.83
CA TYR A 224 8.37 12.86 -3.75
C TYR A 224 9.06 14.22 -3.99
N TYR A 225 9.66 14.42 -5.17
CA TYR A 225 10.41 15.64 -5.46
C TYR A 225 9.51 16.84 -5.75
N THR A 226 8.33 16.64 -6.34
CA THR A 226 7.30 17.69 -6.49
C THR A 226 6.91 18.25 -5.12
N ASN A 227 6.60 17.37 -4.15
CA ASN A 227 6.27 17.77 -2.78
C ASN A 227 7.41 18.53 -2.06
N ARG A 228 8.66 18.31 -2.45
CA ARG A 228 9.82 19.05 -1.93
C ARG A 228 9.95 20.43 -2.55
N ILE A 229 9.74 20.53 -3.86
CA ILE A 229 9.75 21.80 -4.60
C ILE A 229 8.65 22.73 -4.11
N ASP A 230 7.45 22.23 -3.82
CA ASP A 230 6.35 23.04 -3.29
C ASP A 230 6.71 23.75 -1.97
N ARG A 231 7.60 23.13 -1.18
CA ARG A 231 8.06 23.68 0.10
C ARG A 231 9.30 24.55 -0.04
N VAL A 232 10.18 24.23 -0.98
CA VAL A 232 11.48 24.88 -1.17
C VAL A 232 11.78 25.04 -2.67
N PRO A 233 11.08 25.95 -3.37
CA PRO A 233 11.15 26.05 -4.83
C PRO A 233 12.49 26.56 -5.35
N ASP A 234 13.28 27.27 -4.54
CA ASP A 234 14.58 27.83 -4.96
C ASP A 234 15.75 26.83 -4.79
N ALA A 235 15.47 25.60 -4.33
CA ALA A 235 16.47 24.56 -4.18
C ALA A 235 16.72 23.84 -5.51
N SER A 236 17.78 24.25 -6.21
CA SER A 236 18.18 23.68 -7.52
C SER A 236 18.30 22.16 -7.54
N TYR A 237 18.78 21.53 -6.45
CA TYR A 237 18.92 20.09 -6.38
C TYR A 237 17.58 19.36 -6.49
N TYR A 238 16.48 19.86 -5.93
CA TYR A 238 15.19 19.18 -6.09
C TYR A 238 14.73 19.18 -7.55
N TRP A 239 14.99 20.26 -8.28
CA TRP A 239 14.72 20.33 -9.73
C TRP A 239 15.54 19.33 -10.54
N TYR A 240 16.82 19.13 -10.18
CA TYR A 240 17.65 18.12 -10.83
C TYR A 240 17.07 16.71 -10.67
N TYR A 241 16.76 16.33 -9.43
CA TYR A 241 16.28 14.99 -9.13
C TYR A 241 14.82 14.78 -9.59
N LEU A 242 14.00 15.84 -9.63
CA LEU A 242 12.70 15.82 -10.30
C LEU A 242 12.86 15.54 -11.79
N ALA A 243 13.78 16.22 -12.48
CA ALA A 243 14.02 16.02 -13.90
C ALA A 243 14.50 14.60 -14.22
N ASP A 244 15.42 14.03 -13.41
CA ASP A 244 15.84 12.64 -13.54
C ASP A 244 14.67 11.66 -13.32
N ALA A 245 13.84 11.90 -12.30
CA ALA A 245 12.66 11.07 -12.04
C ALA A 245 11.62 11.16 -13.17
N GLN A 246 11.38 12.34 -13.73
CA GLN A 246 10.49 12.55 -14.88
C GLN A 246 11.02 11.87 -16.15
N LEU A 247 12.33 11.92 -16.39
CA LEU A 247 12.93 11.19 -17.51
C LEU A 247 12.73 9.67 -17.34
N LYS A 248 12.98 9.14 -16.15
CA LYS A 248 12.79 7.72 -15.82
C LYS A 248 11.31 7.31 -15.82
N SER A 249 10.39 8.22 -15.51
CA SER A 249 8.95 8.00 -15.66
C SER A 249 8.46 8.13 -17.11
N ASN A 250 9.37 8.32 -18.07
CA ASN A 250 9.09 8.49 -19.50
C ASN A 250 8.29 9.76 -19.84
N HIS A 251 8.60 10.87 -19.16
CA HIS A 251 8.09 12.23 -19.44
C HIS A 251 9.23 13.22 -19.72
N PRO A 252 10.00 13.01 -20.81
CA PRO A 252 11.19 13.83 -21.10
C PRO A 252 10.87 15.31 -21.37
N GLU A 253 9.65 15.65 -21.80
CA GLU A 253 9.18 17.02 -22.00
C GLU A 253 9.12 17.79 -20.67
N GLN A 254 8.58 17.16 -19.62
CA GLN A 254 8.55 17.73 -18.29
C GLN A 254 9.95 17.78 -17.68
N ALA A 255 10.73 16.71 -17.89
CA ALA A 255 12.12 16.64 -17.43
C ALA A 255 12.94 17.82 -17.98
N LEU A 256 12.75 18.19 -19.25
CA LEU A 256 13.45 19.31 -19.88
C LEU A 256 13.12 20.63 -19.18
N LYS A 257 11.84 20.88 -18.90
CA LYS A 257 11.41 22.08 -18.16
C LYS A 257 12.00 22.12 -16.76
N SER A 258 11.95 21.00 -16.03
CA SER A 258 12.49 20.89 -14.68
C SER A 258 14.00 21.11 -14.63
N VAL A 259 14.77 20.49 -15.55
CA VAL A 259 16.23 20.65 -15.58
C VAL A 259 16.61 22.09 -15.93
N GLU A 260 15.93 22.73 -16.89
CA GLU A 260 16.17 24.12 -17.26
C GLU A 260 15.84 25.08 -16.13
N LYS A 261 14.70 24.88 -15.43
CA LYS A 261 14.35 25.65 -14.24
C LYS A 261 15.45 25.55 -13.18
N GLY A 262 15.92 24.33 -12.89
CA GLY A 262 17.01 24.09 -11.94
C GLY A 262 18.32 24.78 -12.33
N MET A 263 18.64 24.87 -13.63
CA MET A 263 19.81 25.57 -14.15
C MET A 263 19.72 27.10 -14.03
N THR A 264 18.52 27.69 -13.92
CA THR A 264 18.35 29.14 -13.68
C THR A 264 18.64 29.54 -12.23
N LEU A 265 18.58 28.58 -11.31
CA LEU A 265 18.77 28.80 -9.87
C LEU A 265 20.25 28.78 -9.49
N LYS A 266 20.58 29.25 -8.29
CA LYS A 266 21.96 29.18 -7.77
C LYS A 266 22.33 27.72 -7.48
N THR A 267 23.16 27.14 -8.34
CA THR A 267 23.60 25.74 -8.20
C THR A 267 24.97 25.65 -7.51
N VAL A 268 25.11 24.69 -6.59
CA VAL A 268 26.39 24.30 -5.99
C VAL A 268 26.54 22.78 -6.10
N VAL A 269 25.47 22.06 -5.75
CA VAL A 269 25.32 20.62 -5.93
C VAL A 269 23.85 20.35 -6.31
N PRO A 270 23.56 19.55 -7.36
CA PRO A 270 24.49 19.11 -8.40
C PRO A 270 25.17 20.28 -9.13
N SER A 271 26.36 20.04 -9.69
CA SER A 271 27.11 21.03 -10.45
C SER A 271 26.43 21.36 -11.78
N TYR A 272 26.73 22.53 -12.35
CA TYR A 272 26.20 22.92 -13.67
C TYR A 272 26.49 21.86 -14.75
N ASN A 273 27.67 21.23 -14.73
CA ASN A 273 28.00 20.14 -15.67
C ASN A 273 27.07 18.94 -15.53
N GLN A 274 26.69 18.56 -14.29
CA GLN A 274 25.73 17.47 -14.09
C GLN A 274 24.35 17.82 -14.66
N PHE A 275 23.91 19.07 -14.50
CA PHE A 275 22.69 19.55 -15.16
C PHE A 275 22.81 19.47 -16.68
N THR A 276 23.93 19.89 -17.26
CA THR A 276 24.18 19.78 -18.71
C THR A 276 24.13 18.33 -19.17
N GLU A 277 24.78 17.40 -18.48
CA GLU A 277 24.75 15.97 -18.81
C GLU A 277 23.33 15.39 -18.74
N LEU A 278 22.54 15.78 -17.72
CA LEU A 278 21.14 15.36 -17.61
C LEU A 278 20.30 15.95 -18.75
N LYS A 279 20.49 17.23 -19.06
CA LYS A 279 19.81 17.91 -20.17
C LYS A 279 20.11 17.23 -21.51
N GLU A 280 21.36 16.90 -21.80
CA GLU A 280 21.76 16.19 -23.02
C GLU A 280 21.07 14.81 -23.13
N LYS A 281 20.95 14.07 -22.02
CA LYS A 281 20.20 12.80 -21.99
C LYS A 281 18.73 13.00 -22.30
N ILE A 282 18.11 14.03 -21.70
CA ILE A 282 16.70 14.37 -21.94
C ILE A 282 16.48 14.75 -23.41
N GLU A 283 17.31 15.62 -23.97
CA GLU A 283 17.24 16.06 -25.36
C GLU A 283 17.41 14.88 -26.34
N LYS A 284 18.34 13.96 -26.04
CA LYS A 284 18.49 12.73 -26.82
C LYS A 284 17.22 11.89 -26.77
N ARG A 285 16.61 11.71 -25.59
CA ARG A 285 15.35 10.96 -25.45
C ARG A 285 14.21 11.62 -26.22
N LEU A 286 14.12 12.95 -26.22
CA LEU A 286 13.13 13.72 -26.99
C LEU A 286 13.26 13.52 -28.50
N GLN A 287 14.48 13.32 -29.00
CA GLN A 287 14.76 13.03 -30.42
C GLN A 287 14.38 11.60 -30.81
N GLU A 288 14.51 10.64 -29.89
CA GLU A 288 14.08 9.25 -30.09
C GLU A 288 12.55 9.10 -30.05
N TYR A 289 11.85 10.04 -29.41
CA TYR A 289 10.39 10.06 -29.28
C TYR A 289 9.70 10.49 -30.59
N SER A 290 9.29 9.51 -31.40
CA SER A 290 8.63 9.73 -32.70
C SER A 290 7.11 9.91 -32.62
N ASN A 291 6.50 9.69 -31.45
CA ASN A 291 5.05 9.84 -31.26
C ASN A 291 4.68 11.34 -31.20
N PRO A 292 3.70 11.82 -32.01
CA PRO A 292 3.20 13.19 -31.89
C PRO A 292 2.50 13.47 -30.55
N ASP A 293 1.99 12.44 -29.88
CA ASP A 293 1.30 12.58 -28.60
C ASP A 293 2.10 11.90 -27.46
N ILE A 294 2.02 12.49 -26.27
CA ILE A 294 2.63 12.05 -25.02
C ILE A 294 1.56 11.40 -24.15
N GLN A 295 1.85 10.20 -23.70
CA GLN A 295 0.93 9.38 -22.92
C GLN A 295 1.07 9.68 -21.43
N TYR A 296 -0.05 10.02 -20.79
CA TYR A 296 -0.19 10.22 -19.36
C TYR A 296 -1.06 9.13 -18.76
N GLU A 297 -0.67 8.61 -17.61
CA GLU A 297 -1.49 7.68 -16.83
C GLU A 297 -2.05 8.37 -15.59
N ILE A 298 -3.36 8.26 -15.40
CA ILE A 298 -4.04 8.62 -14.16
C ILE A 298 -4.29 7.30 -13.43
N ARG A 299 -3.26 6.84 -12.70
CA ARG A 299 -3.18 5.46 -12.18
C ARG A 299 -4.33 5.09 -11.26
N VAL A 300 -4.75 6.00 -10.38
CA VAL A 300 -5.87 5.78 -9.46
C VAL A 300 -7.18 5.60 -10.21
N ALA A 301 -7.39 6.38 -11.28
CA ALA A 301 -8.56 6.26 -12.15
C ALA A 301 -8.47 5.11 -13.15
N GLY A 302 -7.29 4.50 -13.34
CA GLY A 302 -7.07 3.43 -14.29
C GLY A 302 -7.29 3.86 -15.74
N ILE A 303 -6.89 5.10 -16.09
CA ILE A 303 -7.02 5.65 -17.45
C ILE A 303 -5.70 6.18 -17.98
N THR A 304 -5.62 6.21 -19.31
CA THR A 304 -4.58 6.83 -20.10
C THR A 304 -5.15 8.02 -20.85
N LEU A 305 -4.35 9.07 -21.02
CA LEU A 305 -4.66 10.29 -21.77
C LEU A 305 -3.49 10.64 -22.70
N ASP A 306 -3.79 10.81 -24.00
CA ASP A 306 -2.81 11.29 -24.98
C ASP A 306 -2.84 12.83 -25.05
N ILE A 307 -1.70 13.46 -24.74
CA ILE A 307 -1.49 14.91 -24.77
C ILE A 307 -0.58 15.27 -25.94
N PRO A 308 -0.98 16.15 -26.87
CA PRO A 308 -0.12 16.59 -27.96
C PRO A 308 1.22 17.15 -27.46
N LYS A 309 2.33 16.70 -28.06
CA LYS A 309 3.70 16.99 -27.61
C LYS A 309 4.00 18.49 -27.53
N GLU A 310 3.39 19.29 -28.40
CA GLU A 310 3.52 20.74 -28.45
C GLU A 310 3.01 21.46 -27.19
N ILE A 311 2.01 20.91 -26.50
CA ILE A 311 1.43 21.51 -25.28
C ILE A 311 1.79 20.74 -24.02
N ALA A 312 2.26 19.49 -24.13
CA ALA A 312 2.63 18.63 -23.02
C ALA A 312 3.53 19.29 -21.93
N PRO A 313 4.52 20.13 -22.26
CA PRO A 313 5.35 20.82 -21.24
C PRO A 313 4.57 21.78 -20.31
N TYR A 314 3.36 22.17 -20.71
CA TYR A 314 2.53 23.14 -20.01
C TYR A 314 1.30 22.50 -19.36
N ILE A 315 1.08 21.20 -19.57
CA ILE A 315 -0.05 20.47 -19.01
C ILE A 315 0.29 19.98 -17.60
N SER A 316 -0.67 20.11 -16.69
CA SER A 316 -0.66 19.46 -15.38
C SER A 316 -2.02 18.80 -15.13
N ILE A 317 -2.01 17.62 -14.53
CA ILE A 317 -3.23 16.89 -14.16
C ILE A 317 -3.33 16.90 -12.64
N GLU A 318 -4.49 17.30 -12.11
CA GLU A 318 -4.76 17.30 -10.67
C GLU A 318 -5.91 16.34 -10.37
N GLU A 319 -5.67 15.44 -9.42
CA GLU A 319 -6.62 14.44 -8.97
C GLU A 319 -7.19 14.80 -7.59
N GLU A 320 -8.51 14.81 -7.47
CA GLU A 320 -9.17 15.19 -6.22
C GLU A 320 -10.51 14.46 -5.99
N ASN A 321 -10.92 14.41 -4.73
CA ASN A 321 -12.30 14.06 -4.38
C ASN A 321 -13.23 15.18 -4.82
N ALA A 322 -14.30 14.82 -5.51
CA ALA A 322 -15.35 15.75 -5.88
C ALA A 322 -16.66 15.41 -5.15
N PRO A 323 -17.28 16.36 -4.43
CA PRO A 323 -18.59 16.15 -3.81
C PRO A 323 -19.61 15.70 -4.86
N SER A 324 -20.41 14.68 -4.55
CA SER A 324 -21.45 14.10 -5.43
C SER A 324 -20.97 13.35 -6.68
N VAL A 325 -19.73 13.56 -7.12
CA VAL A 325 -19.11 12.89 -8.29
C VAL A 325 -18.28 11.68 -7.86
N GLY A 326 -17.65 11.77 -6.69
CA GLY A 326 -16.75 10.76 -6.17
C GLY A 326 -15.28 11.13 -6.40
N TYR A 327 -14.86 11.23 -7.66
CA TYR A 327 -13.46 11.50 -8.00
C TYR A 327 -13.34 12.24 -9.32
N THR A 328 -12.37 13.14 -9.41
CA THR A 328 -12.10 13.91 -10.64
C THR A 328 -10.62 13.97 -10.95
N ALA A 329 -10.30 13.93 -12.24
CA ALA A 329 -9.00 14.30 -12.77
C ALA A 329 -9.15 15.52 -13.69
N SER A 330 -8.61 16.66 -13.25
CA SER A 330 -8.71 17.95 -13.95
C SER A 330 -7.44 18.24 -14.72
N VAL A 331 -7.57 18.51 -16.02
CA VAL A 331 -6.45 18.83 -16.92
C VAL A 331 -6.33 20.33 -17.04
N TYR A 332 -5.19 20.87 -16.59
CA TYR A 332 -4.88 22.30 -16.62
C TYR A 332 -3.77 22.60 -17.61
N ILE A 333 -3.78 23.83 -18.11
CA ILE A 333 -2.71 24.42 -18.91
C ILE A 333 -2.09 25.61 -18.15
N SER A 334 -0.76 25.64 -18.11
CA SER A 334 0.04 26.73 -17.54
C SER A 334 1.22 27.14 -18.43
N PRO A 335 0.97 27.89 -19.51
CA PRO A 335 2.01 28.37 -20.40
C PRO A 335 2.94 29.35 -19.67
N LEU A 336 4.24 29.05 -19.70
CA LEU A 336 5.30 29.90 -19.14
C LEU A 336 5.10 30.33 -17.67
N GLU A 337 4.33 29.58 -16.89
CA GLU A 337 4.00 29.90 -15.48
C GLU A 337 3.27 31.26 -15.30
N GLU A 338 2.74 31.86 -16.38
CA GLU A 338 2.07 33.17 -16.31
C GLU A 338 0.67 33.09 -15.70
N LYS A 339 -0.07 32.03 -16.04
CA LYS A 339 -1.43 31.77 -15.55
C LYS A 339 -1.71 30.27 -15.60
N LYS A 340 -2.72 29.83 -14.85
CA LYS A 340 -3.24 28.45 -14.86
C LYS A 340 -4.72 28.50 -15.18
N ASP A 341 -5.15 27.76 -16.19
CA ASP A 341 -6.57 27.62 -16.54
C ASP A 341 -6.93 26.15 -16.74
N LEU A 342 -8.18 25.81 -16.40
CA LEU A 342 -8.74 24.48 -16.61
C LEU A 342 -9.07 24.29 -18.10
N LEU A 343 -8.70 23.15 -18.68
CA LEU A 343 -9.12 22.76 -20.03
C LEU A 343 -10.40 21.92 -19.97
N PHE A 344 -10.35 20.82 -19.22
CA PHE A 344 -11.49 19.93 -19.00
C PHE A 344 -11.27 19.10 -17.73
N THR A 345 -12.35 18.53 -17.23
CA THR A 345 -12.34 17.60 -16.08
C THR A 345 -12.86 16.24 -16.53
N ILE A 346 -12.22 15.18 -16.06
CA ILE A 346 -12.72 13.81 -16.16
C ILE A 346 -13.37 13.47 -14.83
N GLU A 347 -14.69 13.29 -14.84
CA GLU A 347 -15.51 12.87 -13.70
C GLU A 347 -15.66 11.34 -13.71
N ILE A 348 -15.28 10.69 -12.61
CA ILE A 348 -15.25 9.22 -12.51
C ILE A 348 -16.27 8.73 -11.49
N TYR A 349 -17.23 7.95 -11.97
CA TYR A 349 -18.30 7.40 -11.16
C TYR A 349 -18.18 5.88 -11.00
N SER A 350 -18.40 5.41 -9.78
CA SER A 350 -18.52 3.98 -9.50
C SER A 350 -19.86 3.45 -10.00
N LYS A 351 -19.85 2.30 -10.69
CA LYS A 351 -21.08 1.67 -11.22
C LYS A 351 -22.06 1.21 -10.13
N ASP A 352 -21.58 1.06 -8.90
CA ASP A 352 -22.37 0.69 -7.72
C ASP A 352 -22.84 1.89 -6.87
N MET A 353 -22.47 3.12 -7.26
CA MET A 353 -22.88 4.36 -6.59
C MET A 353 -23.86 5.16 -7.47
N TYR A 354 -24.53 6.15 -6.88
CA TYR A 354 -25.51 7.00 -7.58
C TYR A 354 -24.92 7.64 -8.84
N MET A 355 -25.53 7.36 -9.99
CA MET A 355 -25.23 8.01 -11.26
C MET A 355 -25.80 9.43 -11.27
N PRO A 356 -25.10 10.42 -11.86
CA PRO A 356 -25.62 11.77 -11.96
C PRO A 356 -26.92 11.79 -12.77
N GLU A 357 -27.90 12.61 -12.34
CA GLU A 357 -29.01 12.99 -13.21
C GLU A 357 -28.45 13.66 -14.46
N LYS A 358 -29.12 13.50 -15.62
CA LYS A 358 -28.68 14.07 -16.91
C LYS A 358 -28.28 15.55 -16.77
N ASP A 359 -26.98 15.81 -16.63
CA ASP A 359 -26.33 17.10 -16.87
C ASP A 359 -26.07 17.19 -18.38
N SER A 360 -26.49 18.29 -19.02
CA SER A 360 -26.28 18.48 -20.47
C SER A 360 -24.82 18.62 -20.84
N ASP A 361 -23.97 18.96 -19.87
CA ASP A 361 -22.57 19.33 -20.10
C ASP A 361 -21.62 18.14 -19.86
N LEU A 362 -22.15 16.98 -19.45
CA LEU A 362 -21.40 15.74 -19.27
C LEU A 362 -21.48 14.86 -20.52
N GLU A 363 -20.32 14.53 -21.07
CA GLU A 363 -20.17 13.58 -22.17
C GLU A 363 -19.56 12.29 -21.62
N GLU A 364 -20.23 11.15 -21.79
CA GLU A 364 -19.64 9.84 -21.46
C GLU A 364 -18.54 9.52 -22.47
N ILE A 365 -17.31 9.32 -21.99
CA ILE A 365 -16.13 9.14 -22.85
C ILE A 365 -15.58 7.72 -22.82
N ALA A 366 -15.83 6.98 -21.73
CA ALA A 366 -15.41 5.60 -21.58
C ALA A 366 -16.12 4.89 -20.41
N GLU A 367 -15.98 3.57 -20.35
CA GLU A 367 -16.31 2.76 -19.18
C GLU A 367 -15.36 1.56 -19.04
N ASN A 368 -15.20 1.04 -17.82
CA ASN A 368 -14.57 -0.26 -17.55
C ASN A 368 -15.47 -1.11 -16.64
N GLU A 369 -14.94 -2.17 -16.03
CA GLU A 369 -15.73 -3.06 -15.15
C GLU A 369 -16.27 -2.35 -13.89
N GLN A 370 -15.56 -1.34 -13.38
CA GLN A 370 -15.87 -0.68 -12.11
C GLN A 370 -16.42 0.74 -12.27
N TYR A 371 -15.98 1.46 -13.30
CA TYR A 371 -16.14 2.90 -13.42
C TYR A 371 -16.74 3.30 -14.78
N ILE A 372 -17.42 4.45 -14.76
CA ILE A 372 -17.83 5.19 -15.94
C ILE A 372 -17.15 6.56 -15.89
N TYR A 373 -16.62 6.97 -17.03
CA TYR A 373 -15.82 8.18 -17.18
C TYR A 373 -16.61 9.20 -18.01
N PHE A 374 -16.79 10.39 -17.46
CA PHE A 374 -17.40 11.51 -18.16
C PHE A 374 -16.37 12.62 -18.33
N SER A 375 -16.42 13.33 -19.45
CA SER A 375 -15.71 14.62 -19.57
C SER A 375 -16.67 15.78 -19.35
N LYS A 376 -16.15 16.82 -18.70
CA LYS A 376 -16.76 18.13 -18.56
C LYS A 376 -15.81 19.19 -19.11
N ARG A 377 -16.22 19.89 -20.16
CA ARG A 377 -15.41 20.94 -20.80
C ARG A 377 -15.40 22.21 -19.95
N ASN A 378 -14.32 22.99 -20.00
CA ASN A 378 -14.32 24.34 -19.48
C ASN A 378 -14.72 25.34 -20.59
N ASP A 379 -16.02 25.58 -20.74
CA ASP A 379 -16.58 26.48 -21.76
C ASP A 379 -16.53 27.98 -21.37
N LYS A 380 -15.74 28.34 -20.36
CA LYS A 380 -15.60 29.74 -19.95
C LYS A 380 -14.70 30.51 -20.93
N ASP A 381 -15.13 31.72 -21.29
CA ASP A 381 -14.30 32.66 -22.05
C ASP A 381 -12.95 32.89 -21.35
N ILE A 382 -11.86 32.60 -22.06
CA ILE A 382 -10.51 32.69 -21.50
C ILE A 382 -10.13 34.16 -21.40
N ASN A 383 -9.91 34.64 -20.17
CA ASN A 383 -9.31 35.94 -19.98
C ASN A 383 -7.79 35.87 -20.26
N LEU A 384 -7.40 36.34 -21.44
CA LEU A 384 -6.01 36.41 -21.91
C LEU A 384 -5.35 37.78 -21.65
N SER A 385 -6.00 38.68 -20.90
CA SER A 385 -5.45 40.00 -20.61
C SER A 385 -4.21 39.90 -19.72
N GLY A 386 -3.18 40.70 -20.01
CA GLY A 386 -1.93 40.73 -19.25
C GLY A 386 -0.91 39.64 -19.61
N LEU A 387 -1.26 38.67 -20.45
CA LEU A 387 -0.36 37.59 -20.88
C LEU A 387 0.56 38.00 -22.05
N SER A 388 1.74 37.37 -22.12
CA SER A 388 2.65 37.48 -23.26
C SER A 388 2.05 36.93 -24.55
N ALA A 389 2.59 37.33 -25.70
CA ALA A 389 2.10 36.84 -27.00
C ALA A 389 2.32 35.33 -27.16
N GLU A 390 3.44 34.81 -26.64
CA GLU A 390 3.77 33.39 -26.66
C GLU A 390 2.82 32.58 -25.76
N ALA A 391 2.56 33.05 -24.53
CA ALA A 391 1.59 32.40 -23.65
C ALA A 391 0.19 32.34 -24.28
N LYS A 392 -0.26 33.44 -24.93
CA LYS A 392 -1.56 33.49 -25.63
C LYS A 392 -1.67 32.45 -26.75
N ASP A 393 -0.64 32.32 -27.57
CA ASP A 393 -0.61 31.35 -28.66
C ASP A 393 -0.72 29.91 -28.12
N ILE A 394 0.03 29.59 -27.06
CA ILE A 394 -0.05 28.27 -26.41
C ILE A 394 -1.44 28.04 -25.80
N TYR A 395 -2.05 29.06 -25.17
CA TYR A 395 -3.43 28.97 -24.66
C TYR A 395 -4.43 28.66 -25.77
N GLU A 396 -4.43 29.46 -26.84
CA GLU A 396 -5.35 29.29 -27.97
C GLU A 396 -5.21 27.90 -28.60
N GLN A 397 -3.96 27.43 -28.80
CA GLN A 397 -3.68 26.09 -29.30
C GLN A 397 -4.19 25.00 -28.34
N SER A 398 -3.96 25.16 -27.03
CA SER A 398 -4.36 24.16 -26.03
C SER A 398 -5.88 23.98 -25.97
N PHE A 399 -6.63 25.08 -26.02
CA PHE A 399 -8.10 25.03 -26.03
C PHE A 399 -8.65 24.46 -27.35
N ALA A 400 -7.98 24.70 -28.48
CA ALA A 400 -8.34 24.09 -29.76
C ALA A 400 -8.10 22.56 -29.79
N LEU A 401 -7.26 22.03 -28.90
CA LEU A 401 -6.91 20.61 -28.80
C LEU A 401 -7.75 19.82 -27.78
N VAL A 402 -8.66 20.47 -27.03
CA VAL A 402 -9.46 19.83 -25.97
C VAL A 402 -10.23 18.62 -26.49
N ASP A 403 -10.93 18.76 -27.62
CA ASP A 403 -11.73 17.67 -28.18
C ASP A 403 -10.86 16.48 -28.62
N LYS A 404 -9.66 16.75 -29.13
CA LYS A 404 -8.68 15.71 -29.47
C LYS A 404 -8.22 14.97 -28.21
N MET A 405 -7.90 15.70 -27.14
CA MET A 405 -7.46 15.12 -25.86
C MET A 405 -8.57 14.28 -25.21
N ILE A 406 -9.79 14.82 -25.11
CA ILE A 406 -10.95 14.10 -24.57
C ILE A 406 -11.21 12.82 -25.37
N ALA A 407 -11.22 12.91 -26.71
CA ALA A 407 -11.44 11.76 -27.59
C ALA A 407 -10.34 10.69 -27.49
N ASN A 408 -9.21 10.97 -26.85
CA ASN A 408 -8.10 10.04 -26.63
C ASN A 408 -8.00 9.47 -25.21
N VAL A 409 -8.94 9.79 -24.32
CA VAL A 409 -9.01 9.13 -23.01
C VAL A 409 -9.36 7.66 -23.19
N ARG A 410 -8.58 6.75 -22.61
CA ARG A 410 -8.78 5.30 -22.70
C ARG A 410 -8.71 4.65 -21.31
N PRO A 411 -9.62 3.73 -20.97
CA PRO A 411 -9.43 2.86 -19.81
C PRO A 411 -8.22 1.94 -20.02
N GLY A 412 -7.50 1.70 -18.92
CA GLY A 412 -6.30 0.88 -18.89
C GLY A 412 -5.04 1.69 -18.64
N LEU A 413 -4.05 0.98 -18.10
CA LEU A 413 -2.69 1.46 -17.91
C LEU A 413 -1.80 0.96 -19.05
N ILE A 414 -0.78 1.75 -19.39
CA ILE A 414 0.28 1.42 -20.35
C ILE A 414 1.33 0.55 -19.66
N TYR A 415 1.66 0.89 -18.43
CA TYR A 415 2.64 0.19 -17.62
C TYR A 415 1.96 -0.68 -16.57
N PRO A 416 2.54 -1.85 -16.23
CA PRO A 416 1.98 -2.71 -15.21
C PRO A 416 1.84 -1.98 -13.87
N SER A 417 0.91 -2.45 -13.04
CA SER A 417 0.86 -2.04 -11.64
C SER A 417 1.99 -2.71 -10.85
N TYR A 418 2.28 -2.18 -9.67
CA TYR A 418 3.20 -2.82 -8.74
C TYR A 418 2.65 -2.79 -7.31
N THR A 419 3.13 -3.69 -6.48
CA THR A 419 2.89 -3.69 -5.03
C THR A 419 4.20 -3.58 -4.28
N SER A 420 4.19 -2.81 -3.18
CA SER A 420 5.30 -2.73 -2.23
C SER A 420 5.01 -3.62 -1.02
N LEU A 421 5.97 -4.48 -0.65
CA LEU A 421 5.76 -5.43 0.45
C LEU A 421 5.45 -4.73 1.79
N GLU A 422 6.20 -3.68 2.13
CA GLU A 422 5.98 -2.89 3.36
C GLU A 422 4.58 -2.28 3.40
N GLU A 423 4.15 -1.67 2.30
CA GLU A 423 2.84 -1.04 2.21
C GLU A 423 1.72 -2.09 2.29
N SER A 424 1.89 -3.23 1.60
CA SER A 424 0.89 -4.31 1.62
C SER A 424 0.72 -4.95 3.00
N GLU A 425 1.81 -5.19 3.74
CA GLU A 425 1.74 -5.72 5.10
C GLU A 425 1.16 -4.69 6.09
N ALA A 426 1.52 -3.41 5.93
CA ALA A 426 0.92 -2.34 6.74
C ALA A 426 -0.60 -2.27 6.53
N ILE A 427 -1.06 -2.26 5.27
CA ILE A 427 -2.49 -2.24 4.91
C ILE A 427 -3.20 -3.47 5.49
N LYS A 428 -2.61 -4.66 5.37
CA LYS A 428 -3.17 -5.89 5.94
C LYS A 428 -3.38 -5.78 7.46
N ILE A 429 -2.38 -5.32 8.21
CA ILE A 429 -2.50 -5.14 9.66
C ILE A 429 -3.55 -4.07 10.01
N ILE A 430 -3.62 -2.98 9.25
CA ILE A 430 -4.64 -1.92 9.43
C ILE A 430 -6.04 -2.48 9.21
N THR A 431 -6.25 -3.24 8.13
CA THR A 431 -7.53 -3.89 7.80
C THR A 431 -7.94 -4.87 8.90
N GLU A 432 -7.02 -5.73 9.37
CA GLU A 432 -7.28 -6.64 10.49
C GLU A 432 -7.65 -5.89 11.77
N ALA A 433 -6.98 -4.77 12.05
CA ALA A 433 -7.27 -3.92 13.20
C ALA A 433 -8.66 -3.27 13.10
N ALA A 434 -9.02 -2.70 11.95
CA ALA A 434 -10.34 -2.15 11.69
C ALA A 434 -11.45 -3.21 11.85
N ASN A 435 -11.22 -4.42 11.34
CA ASN A 435 -12.13 -5.56 11.52
C ASN A 435 -12.30 -5.93 13.00
N LYS A 436 -11.22 -5.94 13.79
CA LYS A 436 -11.28 -6.16 15.25
C LYS A 436 -12.08 -5.07 15.95
N TYR A 437 -11.91 -3.80 15.57
CA TYR A 437 -12.72 -2.70 16.10
C TYR A 437 -14.21 -2.91 15.84
N TRP A 438 -14.59 -3.23 14.61
CA TRP A 438 -15.99 -3.49 14.26
C TRP A 438 -16.55 -4.73 14.96
N TYR A 439 -15.73 -5.76 15.16
CA TYR A 439 -16.12 -6.95 15.93
C TYR A 439 -16.40 -6.64 17.41
N VAL A 440 -15.56 -5.82 18.05
CA VAL A 440 -15.81 -5.38 19.42
C VAL A 440 -17.04 -4.48 19.47
N THR A 441 -17.17 -3.54 18.53
CA THR A 441 -18.28 -2.60 18.46
C THR A 441 -19.61 -3.31 18.21
N SER A 442 -19.64 -4.41 17.45
CA SER A 442 -20.84 -5.25 17.30
C SER A 442 -21.16 -6.09 18.54
N GLY A 443 -20.26 -6.11 19.54
CA GLY A 443 -20.43 -6.80 20.82
C GLY A 443 -19.85 -8.21 20.86
N GLY A 444 -19.08 -8.63 19.86
CA GLY A 444 -18.46 -9.95 19.77
C GLY A 444 -19.46 -11.07 19.44
N ARG A 445 -19.19 -12.28 19.94
CA ARG A 445 -20.09 -13.43 19.72
C ARG A 445 -21.30 -13.37 20.66
N ILE A 446 -22.32 -12.61 20.26
CA ILE A 446 -23.58 -12.50 20.98
C ILE A 446 -24.42 -13.78 20.77
N SER A 447 -25.05 -14.28 21.84
CA SER A 447 -26.07 -15.35 21.76
C SER A 447 -27.36 -14.86 21.11
N ASP A 448 -28.22 -15.75 20.61
CA ASP A 448 -29.46 -15.42 19.89
C ASP A 448 -30.35 -14.34 20.56
N THR A 449 -30.25 -14.18 21.88
CA THR A 449 -30.87 -13.08 22.63
C THR A 449 -29.82 -12.13 23.20
N MET A 450 -29.92 -10.85 22.79
CA MET A 450 -29.14 -9.75 23.36
C MET A 450 -29.73 -9.37 24.73
N VAL A 451 -28.89 -9.35 25.76
CA VAL A 451 -29.29 -8.96 27.12
C VAL A 451 -28.90 -7.50 27.35
N THR A 452 -29.89 -6.64 27.55
CA THR A 452 -29.70 -5.20 27.80
C THR A 452 -30.06 -4.79 29.23
N PHE A 453 -29.57 -3.62 29.66
CA PHE A 453 -29.92 -2.97 30.91
C PHE A 453 -29.69 -1.46 30.82
N THR A 454 -30.32 -0.68 31.70
CA THR A 454 -30.11 0.77 31.77
C THR A 454 -29.01 1.11 32.78
N TYR A 455 -28.08 1.98 32.39
CA TYR A 455 -27.03 2.53 33.26
C TYR A 455 -26.73 3.98 32.86
N GLU A 456 -26.77 4.90 33.83
CA GLU A 456 -26.54 6.35 33.61
C GLU A 456 -27.36 6.95 32.44
N ASP A 457 -28.63 6.55 32.30
CA ASP A 457 -29.56 6.96 31.23
C ASP A 457 -29.25 6.43 29.82
N TRP A 458 -28.28 5.51 29.68
CA TRP A 458 -28.03 4.80 28.43
C TRP A 458 -28.49 3.35 28.52
N GLU A 459 -28.99 2.82 27.41
CA GLU A 459 -29.15 1.38 27.25
C GLU A 459 -27.78 0.75 26.98
N TYR A 460 -27.43 -0.26 27.77
CA TYR A 460 -26.23 -1.06 27.63
C TYR A 460 -26.58 -2.48 27.21
N ARG A 461 -25.68 -3.13 26.49
CA ARG A 461 -25.71 -4.56 26.16
C ARG A 461 -24.49 -5.27 26.72
N TYR A 462 -24.66 -6.48 27.24
CA TYR A 462 -23.51 -7.32 27.60
C TYR A 462 -22.74 -7.76 26.36
N MET A 463 -21.42 -7.81 26.47
CA MET A 463 -20.56 -8.34 25.42
C MET A 463 -20.68 -9.87 25.34
N GLY A 464 -20.37 -10.40 24.15
CA GLY A 464 -20.33 -11.83 23.86
C GLY A 464 -19.34 -12.59 24.75
N SER A 465 -19.57 -13.89 24.91
CA SER A 465 -18.79 -14.76 25.83
C SER A 465 -17.29 -14.82 25.55
N ASP A 466 -16.87 -14.41 24.36
CA ASP A 466 -15.50 -14.30 23.90
C ASP A 466 -14.85 -12.96 24.24
N LEU A 467 -15.63 -11.93 24.61
CA LEU A 467 -15.17 -10.59 25.00
C LEU A 467 -15.68 -10.13 26.37
N ASP A 468 -16.46 -10.94 27.08
CA ASP A 468 -17.17 -10.58 28.32
C ASP A 468 -16.28 -10.30 29.54
N THR A 469 -14.95 -10.29 29.39
CA THR A 469 -14.00 -9.89 30.45
C THR A 469 -12.92 -8.99 29.88
N ARG A 470 -12.33 -8.15 30.75
CA ARG A 470 -11.24 -7.25 30.36
C ARG A 470 -10.01 -7.99 29.84
N GLU A 471 -9.72 -9.16 30.39
CA GLU A 471 -8.61 -10.00 29.93
C GLU A 471 -8.84 -10.47 28.50
N LYS A 472 -10.02 -11.04 28.21
CA LYS A 472 -10.37 -11.50 26.86
C LYS A 472 -10.35 -10.36 25.84
N LEU A 473 -10.93 -9.22 26.18
CA LEU A 473 -10.92 -8.03 25.31
C LEU A 473 -9.50 -7.53 25.04
N ASN A 474 -8.65 -7.46 26.07
CA ASN A 474 -7.26 -7.05 25.92
C ASN A 474 -6.44 -8.03 25.08
N ILE A 475 -6.66 -9.34 25.22
CA ILE A 475 -6.01 -10.35 24.38
C ILE A 475 -6.44 -10.16 22.92
N PHE A 476 -7.74 -10.07 22.68
CA PHE A 476 -8.30 -9.96 21.33
C PHE A 476 -7.81 -8.69 20.58
N LEU A 477 -7.85 -7.53 21.24
CA LEU A 477 -7.38 -6.28 20.66
C LEU A 477 -5.84 -6.17 20.67
N GLY A 478 -5.16 -6.77 21.64
CA GLY A 478 -3.71 -6.72 21.81
C GLY A 478 -2.91 -7.42 20.71
N GLU A 479 -3.57 -8.22 19.87
CA GLU A 479 -3.00 -8.74 18.63
C GLU A 479 -2.66 -7.63 17.63
N ALA A 480 -3.44 -6.54 17.59
CA ALA A 480 -3.28 -5.44 16.64
C ALA A 480 -2.87 -4.12 17.30
N TYR A 481 -3.34 -3.85 18.52
CA TYR A 481 -3.23 -2.56 19.18
C TYR A 481 -2.29 -2.58 20.39
N THR A 482 -1.71 -1.42 20.70
CA THR A 482 -0.97 -1.20 21.95
C THR A 482 -1.92 -1.20 23.16
N SER A 483 -1.42 -1.58 24.33
CA SER A 483 -2.21 -1.57 25.58
C SER A 483 -2.74 -0.16 25.93
N SER A 484 -2.01 0.90 25.57
CA SER A 484 -2.45 2.29 25.76
C SER A 484 -3.63 2.64 24.86
N ALA A 485 -3.59 2.25 23.58
CA ALA A 485 -4.69 2.48 22.64
C ALA A 485 -5.96 1.72 23.08
N ILE A 486 -5.81 0.48 23.55
CA ILE A 486 -6.92 -0.32 24.10
C ILE A 486 -7.53 0.36 25.32
N GLN A 487 -6.69 0.87 26.23
CA GLN A 487 -7.16 1.56 27.42
C GLN A 487 -7.91 2.85 27.08
N SER A 488 -7.40 3.64 26.14
CA SER A 488 -8.06 4.83 25.59
C SER A 488 -9.44 4.46 25.04
N TYR A 489 -9.50 3.43 24.20
CA TYR A 489 -10.74 2.95 23.60
C TYR A 489 -11.78 2.49 24.62
N ILE A 490 -11.43 1.64 25.58
CA ILE A 490 -12.35 1.16 26.62
C ILE A 490 -13.02 2.33 27.36
N ASN A 491 -12.24 3.38 27.66
CA ASN A 491 -12.74 4.57 28.33
C ASN A 491 -13.66 5.40 27.41
N ARG A 492 -13.24 5.67 26.16
CA ARG A 492 -14.02 6.46 25.19
C ARG A 492 -15.32 5.77 24.79
N ALA A 493 -15.28 4.46 24.55
CA ALA A 493 -16.43 3.63 24.21
C ALA A 493 -17.33 3.32 25.42
N ARG A 494 -16.97 3.78 26.63
CA ARG A 494 -17.70 3.55 27.88
C ARG A 494 -17.96 2.06 28.15
N ILE A 495 -16.97 1.21 27.88
CA ILE A 495 -17.08 -0.22 28.19
C ILE A 495 -16.91 -0.40 29.70
N ILE A 496 -17.93 -0.92 30.36
CA ILE A 496 -17.99 -1.06 31.82
C ILE A 496 -17.98 -2.53 32.24
N ASN A 497 -17.55 -2.79 33.47
CA ASN A 497 -17.81 -4.07 34.12
C ASN A 497 -19.11 -3.96 34.91
N HIS A 498 -20.10 -4.77 34.57
CA HIS A 498 -21.36 -4.89 35.28
C HIS A 498 -21.60 -6.35 35.63
N LYS A 499 -21.75 -6.65 36.93
CA LYS A 499 -21.97 -8.02 37.46
C LYS A 499 -20.91 -9.04 37.01
N GLY A 500 -19.65 -8.61 36.89
CA GLY A 500 -18.53 -9.47 36.51
C GLY A 500 -18.38 -9.70 35.00
N LYS A 501 -19.23 -9.06 34.17
CA LYS A 501 -19.15 -9.12 32.71
C LYS A 501 -18.97 -7.74 32.10
N LEU A 502 -18.28 -7.67 30.97
CA LEU A 502 -18.19 -6.43 30.20
C LEU A 502 -19.52 -6.13 29.50
N ALA A 503 -19.86 -4.84 29.46
CA ALA A 503 -21.00 -4.30 28.77
C ALA A 503 -20.63 -2.97 28.10
N GLN A 504 -21.30 -2.64 27.01
CA GLN A 504 -21.09 -1.42 26.24
C GLN A 504 -22.43 -0.75 25.90
N PRO A 505 -22.45 0.56 25.61
CA PRO A 505 -23.66 1.25 25.17
C PRO A 505 -24.26 0.58 23.92
N ASN A 506 -25.59 0.52 23.85
CA ASN A 506 -26.30 0.07 22.68
C ASN A 506 -26.29 1.19 21.63
N ALA A 507 -25.43 1.06 20.63
CA ALA A 507 -25.30 2.00 19.51
C ALA A 507 -25.25 1.27 18.17
N ASP A 508 -25.82 1.92 17.16
CA ASP A 508 -25.73 1.52 15.76
C ASP A 508 -24.60 2.29 15.09
N GLY A 509 -23.77 1.58 14.33
CA GLY A 509 -22.66 2.15 13.60
C GLY A 509 -22.36 1.31 12.36
N GLY A 510 -21.85 1.96 11.32
CA GLY A 510 -21.40 1.31 10.10
C GLY A 510 -20.35 2.17 9.43
N SER A 511 -19.52 1.54 8.62
CA SER A 511 -18.58 2.21 7.73
C SER A 511 -18.57 1.47 6.40
N ILE A 512 -18.44 2.25 5.33
CA ILE A 512 -18.19 1.74 3.98
C ILE A 512 -16.73 1.91 3.58
N VAL A 513 -15.86 2.38 4.49
CA VAL A 513 -14.42 2.52 4.26
C VAL A 513 -13.84 1.14 3.90
N ASN A 514 -13.02 1.11 2.85
CA ASN A 514 -12.44 -0.10 2.30
C ASN A 514 -10.91 -0.08 2.44
N HIS A 515 -10.43 -0.52 3.62
CA HIS A 515 -9.00 -0.58 3.93
C HIS A 515 -8.22 -1.50 2.98
N GLU A 516 -8.85 -2.55 2.41
CA GLU A 516 -8.18 -3.46 1.47
C GLU A 516 -7.73 -2.77 0.18
N LYS A 517 -8.40 -1.68 -0.20
CA LYS A 517 -8.07 -0.86 -1.37
C LYS A 517 -7.31 0.42 -1.03
N ALA A 518 -6.80 0.54 0.20
CA ALA A 518 -6.05 1.71 0.62
C ALA A 518 -4.76 1.89 -0.19
N ILE A 519 -4.37 3.15 -0.41
CA ILE A 519 -3.11 3.53 -1.05
C ILE A 519 -2.28 4.30 -0.03
N VAL A 520 -1.04 3.86 0.21
CA VAL A 520 -0.09 4.60 1.06
C VAL A 520 0.44 5.81 0.28
N THR A 521 0.27 7.00 0.84
CA THR A 521 0.75 8.26 0.24
C THR A 521 1.92 8.88 1.00
N GLY A 522 2.18 8.40 2.21
CA GLY A 522 3.29 8.88 3.04
C GLY A 522 3.73 7.85 4.07
N THR A 523 5.03 7.79 4.30
CA THR A 523 5.62 6.96 5.35
C THR A 523 6.65 7.77 6.14
N ARG A 524 6.61 7.68 7.47
CA ARG A 524 7.62 8.28 8.36
C ARG A 524 8.09 7.23 9.35
N GLU A 525 9.40 7.21 9.63
CA GLU A 525 10.00 6.30 10.61
C GLU A 525 10.84 7.11 11.60
N ASN A 526 10.59 6.89 12.90
CA ASN A 526 11.32 7.51 13.99
C ASN A 526 11.65 6.49 15.08
N GLY A 527 12.65 5.65 14.82
CA GLY A 527 13.14 4.65 15.79
C GLY A 527 12.10 3.57 16.08
N ASN A 528 11.32 3.76 17.15
CA ASN A 528 10.30 2.81 17.58
C ASN A 528 8.90 3.16 17.07
N GLU A 529 8.76 4.20 16.24
CA GLU A 529 7.50 4.61 15.65
C GLU A 529 7.58 4.58 14.12
N LYS A 530 6.49 4.12 13.49
CA LYS A 530 6.26 4.18 12.06
C LYS A 530 4.87 4.75 11.81
N GLU A 531 4.78 5.65 10.85
CA GLU A 531 3.54 6.31 10.48
C GLU A 531 3.23 6.06 9.01
N PHE A 532 1.95 5.82 8.71
CA PHE A 532 1.43 5.66 7.37
C PHE A 532 0.29 6.65 7.15
N ASP A 533 0.39 7.46 6.11
CA ASP A 533 -0.70 8.25 5.56
C ASP A 533 -1.34 7.46 4.42
N LEU A 534 -2.65 7.26 4.47
CA LEU A 534 -3.40 6.46 3.51
C LEU A 534 -4.53 7.26 2.88
N LYS A 535 -4.75 7.06 1.58
CA LYS A 535 -6.03 7.32 0.92
C LYS A 535 -6.84 6.03 0.98
N VAL A 536 -7.97 6.03 1.68
CA VAL A 536 -8.81 4.83 1.85
C VAL A 536 -10.15 5.01 1.15
N PRO A 537 -10.43 4.24 0.09
CA PRO A 537 -11.67 4.37 -0.67
C PRO A 537 -12.93 4.09 0.16
N LEU A 538 -14.05 4.67 -0.26
CA LEU A 538 -15.39 4.32 0.22
C LEU A 538 -16.03 3.30 -0.73
N GLY A 539 -16.26 2.09 -0.24
CA GLY A 539 -16.83 0.98 -1.00
C GLY A 539 -15.94 0.58 -2.18
N ASN A 540 -16.49 0.62 -3.39
CA ASN A 540 -15.74 0.46 -4.64
C ASN A 540 -15.48 1.78 -5.38
N SER A 541 -15.93 2.90 -4.85
CA SER A 541 -15.70 4.20 -5.48
C SER A 541 -14.24 4.62 -5.39
N LEU A 542 -13.85 5.60 -6.21
CA LEU A 542 -12.56 6.27 -6.07
C LEU A 542 -12.60 7.40 -5.03
N TYR A 543 -13.77 7.76 -4.49
CA TYR A 543 -13.85 8.71 -3.38
C TYR A 543 -13.15 8.11 -2.17
N TYR A 544 -12.23 8.86 -1.56
CA TYR A 544 -11.41 8.35 -0.47
C TYR A 544 -11.41 9.27 0.76
N GLU A 545 -11.12 8.69 1.92
CA GLU A 545 -10.80 9.44 3.14
C GLU A 545 -9.29 9.39 3.38
N TYR A 546 -8.75 10.48 3.94
CA TYR A 546 -7.37 10.49 4.40
C TYR A 546 -7.32 9.93 5.82
N ILE A 547 -6.50 8.90 5.99
CA ILE A 547 -6.32 8.20 7.25
C ILE A 547 -4.85 8.25 7.64
N HIS A 548 -4.60 8.46 8.94
CA HIS A 548 -3.26 8.45 9.51
C HIS A 548 -3.14 7.37 10.58
N VAL A 549 -2.23 6.42 10.37
CA VAL A 549 -2.01 5.31 11.31
C VAL A 549 -0.59 5.31 11.83
N VAL A 550 -0.46 5.28 13.16
CA VAL A 550 0.81 5.19 13.87
C VAL A 550 0.96 3.77 14.43
N PHE A 551 2.12 3.19 14.17
CA PHE A 551 2.60 1.95 14.76
C PHE A 551 3.70 2.25 15.76
N THR A 552 3.71 1.53 16.86
CA THR A 552 4.78 1.55 17.86
C THR A 552 5.36 0.16 18.02
N LYS A 553 6.68 0.06 18.05
CA LYS A 553 7.41 -1.18 18.26
C LYS A 553 7.30 -1.61 19.72
N THR A 554 6.73 -2.79 19.96
CA THR A 554 6.61 -3.40 21.28
C THR A 554 7.53 -4.62 21.40
N LYS A 555 7.59 -5.22 22.59
CA LYS A 555 8.30 -6.49 22.80
C LYS A 555 7.72 -7.66 21.98
N ASP A 556 6.45 -7.54 21.57
CA ASP A 556 5.70 -8.57 20.85
C ASP A 556 5.53 -8.19 19.36
N GLY A 557 6.38 -7.29 18.84
CA GLY A 557 6.33 -6.79 17.46
C GLY A 557 5.66 -5.41 17.34
N TRP A 558 5.43 -4.98 16.10
CA TRP A 558 4.73 -3.71 15.83
C TRP A 558 3.25 -3.81 16.19
N ARG A 559 2.71 -2.76 16.79
CA ARG A 559 1.28 -2.62 17.14
C ARG A 559 0.81 -1.21 16.82
N ILE A 560 -0.46 -1.07 16.46
CA ILE A 560 -1.07 0.23 16.21
C ILE A 560 -1.24 0.97 17.54
N SER A 561 -0.71 2.18 17.60
CA SER A 561 -0.83 3.12 18.72
C SER A 561 -1.83 4.24 18.47
N SER A 562 -2.28 4.42 17.22
CA SER A 562 -3.44 5.25 16.90
C SER A 562 -4.68 4.83 17.70
N ASP A 563 -5.55 5.79 18.00
CA ASP A 563 -6.78 5.55 18.72
C ASP A 563 -7.69 4.58 17.93
N ILE A 564 -8.23 3.58 18.63
CA ILE A 564 -9.09 2.56 17.99
C ILE A 564 -10.37 3.21 17.46
N GLY A 565 -10.70 2.94 16.20
CA GLY A 565 -11.90 3.46 15.53
C GLY A 565 -11.78 4.88 14.99
N THR A 566 -10.57 5.45 14.93
CA THR A 566 -10.32 6.72 14.21
C THR A 566 -9.91 6.51 12.76
N PHE A 567 -9.85 5.25 12.32
CA PHE A 567 -9.48 4.83 10.98
C PHE A 567 -10.35 3.66 10.56
#